data_AF-A0A929IRY4-F1
#
_entry.id   AF-A0A929IRY4-F1
#
_cell.length_a   1.000
_cell.length_b   1.000
_cell.length_c   1.000
_cell.angle_alpha   90.00
_cell.angle_beta   90.00
_cell.angle_gamma   90.00
#
_symmetry.space_group_name_H-M   'P 1'
#
loop_
_entity.id
_entity.type
_entity.pdbx_description
1 polymer ?
#
loop_
_entity_poly.entity_id
_entity_poly.type
_entity_poly.pdbx_seq_one_letter_code
_entity_poly.pdbx_strand_id
1 'polypeptide(L)' 'MTRLTAIAALIACLGLLAAGPAAAEVDGEKVFKFYCAQCHGLEGKGDGPNVYKDFPVSPRNFTNAAEMDK' A
#
# COMPACT_ATOMS: atom_id res chain seq x y z
N MET A 1 -18.14 -40.90 23.13
CA MET A 1 -18.76 -40.15 22.01
C MET A 1 -18.94 -38.67 22.35
N THR A 2 -19.51 -38.32 23.51
CA THR A 2 -19.68 -36.93 24.00
C THR A 2 -18.40 -36.11 24.15
N ARG A 3 -17.27 -36.74 24.49
CA ARG A 3 -15.96 -36.06 24.59
C ARG A 3 -15.38 -35.69 23.22
N LEU A 4 -15.61 -36.53 22.21
CA LEU A 4 -15.15 -36.29 20.84
C LEU A 4 -15.92 -35.14 20.19
N THR A 5 -17.23 -35.07 20.43
CA THR A 5 -18.07 -33.96 19.95
C THR A 5 -17.72 -32.63 20.61
N ALA A 6 -17.38 -32.63 21.91
CA ALA A 6 -16.96 -31.43 22.62
C ALA A 6 -15.62 -30.88 22.09
N ILE A 7 -14.65 -31.75 21.80
CA ILE A 7 -13.35 -31.36 21.23
C ILE A 7 -13.53 -30.80 19.82
N ALA A 8 -14.34 -31.45 18.98
CA ALA A 8 -14.63 -30.96 17.63
C ALA A 8 -15.30 -29.56 17.65
N ALA A 9 -16.25 -29.34 18.57
CA ALA A 9 -16.89 -28.05 18.75
C ALA A 9 -15.91 -26.96 19.23
N LEU A 10 -14.96 -27.32 20.10
CA LEU A 10 -13.93 -26.40 20.59
C LEU A 10 -12.97 -25.97 19.48
N ILE A 11 -12.52 -26.93 18.66
CA ILE A 11 -11.62 -26.68 17.52
C ILE A 11 -12.32 -25.79 16.48
N ALA A 12 -13.59 -26.07 16.19
CA ALA A 12 -14.38 -25.24 15.28
C ALA A 12 -14.53 -23.81 15.82
N CYS A 13 -14.87 -23.63 17.11
CA CYS A 13 -14.93 -22.30 17.72
C CYS A 13 -13.59 -21.57 17.64
N LEU A 14 -12.48 -22.25 17.94
CA LEU A 14 -11.14 -21.63 17.90
C LEU A 14 -10.76 -21.17 16.48
N GLY A 15 -11.13 -21.96 15.46
CA GLY A 15 -10.90 -21.60 14.05
C GLY A 15 -11.69 -20.36 13.61
N LEU A 16 -12.92 -20.18 14.11
CA LEU A 16 -13.73 -18.99 13.84
C LEU A 16 -13.15 -17.72 14.51
N LEU A 17 -12.52 -17.84 15.68
CA LEU A 17 -11.88 -16.70 16.35
C LEU A 17 -10.53 -16.27 15.72
N ALA A 18 -9.90 -17.14 14.93
CA ALA A 18 -8.60 -16.87 14.30
C ALA A 18 -8.71 -16.13 12.94
N ALA A 19 -9.90 -16.03 12.37
CA ALA A 19 -10.13 -15.28 11.14
C ALA A 19 -10.25 -13.77 11.46
N GLY A 20 -9.11 -13.11 11.64
CA GLY A 20 -9.04 -11.64 11.59
C GLY A 20 -9.45 -11.12 10.21
N PRO A 21 -9.83 -9.84 10.07
CA PRO A 21 -10.08 -9.26 8.76
C PRO A 21 -8.85 -9.51 7.88
N ALA A 22 -9.08 -10.05 6.67
CA ALA A 22 -8.04 -10.10 5.66
C ALA A 22 -7.50 -8.68 5.51
N ALA A 23 -6.21 -8.49 5.77
CA ALA A 23 -5.57 -7.19 5.56
C ALA A 23 -5.84 -6.79 4.11
N ALA A 24 -6.58 -5.70 3.91
CA ALA A 24 -6.80 -5.18 2.57
C ALA A 24 -5.42 -4.79 2.03
N GLU A 25 -4.96 -5.51 1.01
CA GLU A 25 -3.71 -5.21 0.34
C GLU A 25 -3.83 -3.83 -0.31
N VAL A 26 -3.03 -2.88 0.17
CA VAL A 26 -2.98 -1.54 -0.42
C VAL A 26 -2.19 -1.64 -1.71
N ASP A 27 -2.89 -1.45 -2.83
CA ASP A 27 -2.28 -1.34 -4.14
C ASP A 27 -1.48 -0.02 -4.24
N GLY A 28 -0.18 -0.11 -3.94
CA GLY A 28 0.71 1.04 -3.96
C GLY A 28 0.79 1.73 -5.33
N GLU A 29 0.61 0.99 -6.42
CA GLU A 29 0.62 1.56 -7.76
C GLU A 29 -0.61 2.45 -7.98
N LYS A 30 -1.80 2.00 -7.56
CA LYS A 30 -3.02 2.81 -7.62
C LYS A 30 -2.90 4.06 -6.76
N VAL A 31 -2.38 3.94 -5.54
CA VAL A 31 -2.15 5.07 -4.64
C VAL A 31 -1.18 6.07 -5.28
N PHE A 32 -0.07 5.59 -5.84
CA PHE A 32 0.93 6.44 -6.49
C PHE A 32 0.33 7.19 -7.69
N LYS A 33 -0.38 6.47 -8.57
CA LYS A 33 -1.03 7.07 -9.75
C LYS A 33 -2.06 8.13 -9.37
N PHE A 34 -2.81 7.92 -8.30
CA PHE A 34 -3.87 8.84 -7.89
C PHE A 34 -3.32 10.08 -7.16
N TYR A 35 -2.39 9.90 -6.21
CA TYR A 35 -1.94 11.00 -5.34
C TYR A 35 -0.59 11.59 -5.74
N CYS A 36 0.36 10.75 -6.15
CA CYS A 36 1.77 11.14 -6.29
C CYS A 36 2.11 11.60 -7.71
N ALA A 37 1.60 10.90 -8.73
CA ALA A 37 1.91 11.15 -10.14
C ALA A 37 1.49 12.54 -10.62
N GLN A 38 0.57 13.20 -9.91
CA GLN A 38 0.14 14.57 -10.15
C GLN A 38 1.31 15.56 -10.13
N CYS A 39 2.31 15.32 -9.27
CA CYS A 39 3.53 16.15 -9.18
C CYS A 39 4.77 15.36 -9.62
N HIS A 40 4.86 14.07 -9.29
CA HIS A 40 6.05 13.27 -9.58
C HIS A 40 6.04 12.61 -10.97
N GLY A 41 4.97 12.74 -11.75
CA GLY A 41 4.82 12.07 -13.04
C GLY A 41 4.48 10.58 -12.89
N LEU A 42 3.89 9.98 -13.93
CA LEU A 42 3.49 8.56 -13.91
C LEU A 42 4.69 7.61 -13.78
N GLU A 43 5.86 8.04 -14.25
CA GLU A 43 7.11 7.30 -14.18
C GLU A 43 8.00 7.74 -13.00
N GLY A 44 7.51 8.65 -12.15
CA GLY A 44 8.25 9.14 -10.99
C GLY A 44 9.41 10.10 -11.29
N LYS A 45 9.44 10.72 -12.48
CA LYS A 45 10.53 11.58 -12.94
C LYS A 45 10.50 13.03 -12.42
N GLY A 46 9.49 13.40 -11.64
CA GLY A 46 9.31 14.76 -11.14
C GLY A 46 8.67 15.72 -12.14
N ASP A 47 8.07 15.18 -13.21
CA ASP A 47 7.52 15.90 -14.37
C ASP A 47 5.98 15.79 -14.45
N GLY A 48 5.32 15.76 -13.29
CA GLY A 48 3.86 15.63 -13.20
C GLY A 48 3.10 16.79 -13.84
N PRO A 49 1.83 16.58 -14.22
CA PRO A 49 1.02 17.60 -14.93
C PRO A 49 0.78 18.88 -14.14
N ASN A 50 0.94 18.86 -12.81
CA ASN A 50 0.79 20.04 -11.95
C ASN A 50 2.12 20.77 -11.69
N VAL A 51 3.21 20.37 -12.36
CA VAL A 51 4.52 21.01 -12.19
C VAL A 51 4.69 22.13 -13.21
N TYR A 52 4.84 23.35 -12.70
CA TYR A 52 5.03 24.57 -13.50
C TYR A 52 6.38 25.23 -13.18
N LYS A 53 6.77 26.24 -13.96
CA LYS A 53 8.09 26.89 -13.86
C LYS A 53 8.32 27.63 -12.54
N ASP A 54 7.24 28.04 -11.89
CA ASP A 54 7.19 28.82 -10.66
C ASP A 54 7.02 27.95 -9.40
N PHE A 55 7.10 26.62 -9.53
CA PHE A 55 7.07 25.74 -8.37
C PHE A 55 8.24 26.09 -7.42
N PRO A 56 7.97 26.34 -6.13
CA PRO A 56 9.00 26.80 -5.20
C PRO A 56 10.07 25.73 -4.92
N VAL A 57 9.72 24.45 -5.12
CA VAL A 57 10.62 23.31 -4.97
C VAL A 57 10.28 22.29 -6.06
N SER A 58 11.25 21.91 -6.87
CA SER A 58 11.03 20.85 -7.87
C SER A 58 10.69 19.52 -7.19
N PRO A 59 9.65 18.80 -7.64
CA PRO A 59 9.38 17.46 -7.13
C PRO A 59 10.57 16.53 -7.34
N ARG A 60 10.85 15.68 -6.34
CA ARG A 60 11.93 14.69 -6.39
C ARG A 60 11.76 13.76 -7.60
N ASN A 61 12.85 13.50 -8.31
CA ASN A 61 12.92 12.46 -9.33
C ASN A 61 13.29 11.12 -8.67
N PHE A 62 12.32 10.22 -8.54
CA PHE A 62 12.49 8.89 -7.95
C PHE A 62 13.31 7.93 -8.81
N THR A 63 13.50 8.23 -10.10
CA THR A 63 14.35 7.41 -10.97
C THR A 63 15.84 7.77 -10.86
N ASN A 64 16.18 8.82 -10.09
CA ASN A 64 17.54 9.23 -9.84
C ASN A 64 18.03 8.71 -8.47
N ALA A 65 18.73 7.57 -8.46
CA ALA A 65 19.22 6.95 -7.22
C ALA A 65 20.08 7.90 -6.36
N ALA A 66 20.94 8.71 -6.98
CA ALA A 66 21.79 9.66 -6.26
C ALA A 66 21.00 10.78 -5.54
N GLU A 67 19.76 11.05 -5.97
CA GLU A 67 18.84 11.96 -5.27
C GLU A 67 18.08 11.28 -4.14
N MET A 68 17.93 9.95 -4.18
CA MET A 68 17.17 9.16 -3.20
C MET A 68 18.01 8.68 -2.02
N ASP A 69 19.34 8.62 -2.19
CA ASP A 69 20.29 8.17 -1.17
C ASP A 69 20.75 9.30 -0.22
N LYS A 70 20.13 10.49 -0.28
CA LYS A 70 20.40 11.64 0.60
C LYS A 70 19.37 11.75 1.72
#